data_AF-A0A376LB51-F1
#
_entry.id   AF-A0A376LB51-F1
#
_cell.length_a   1.000
_cell.length_b   1.000
_cell.length_c   1.000
_cell.angle_alpha   90.00
_cell.angle_beta   90.00
_cell.angle_gamma   90.00
#
_symmetry.space_group_name_H-M   'P 1'
#
loop_
_entity.id
_entity.type
_entity.pdbx_description
1 polymer ?
#
loop_
_entity_poly.entity_id
_entity_poly.type
_entity_poly.pdbx_seq_one_letter_code
_entity_poly.pdbx_strand_id
1 'polypeptide(L)'
;MADLYSHRWEIELGYREIKQTMQLSRLTLRSKKPELVEQELWGVLLAYNLVRYQMIKMAEHLKGYWPNQLSFSESCGMVMRMLMTLQGASPGRIPELMRDLASMGQLVKLPTRRERAFPRVVKGEALEIPHSPEKEPVSCLTDWHYPNSGAVFSLRFFAIKTITIRLTRLPAKAGSSAPRLTATRY
;
A
#
# COMPACT_ATOMS: atom_id res chain seq x y z
N MET A 1 -14.00 -20.65 -18.54
CA MET A 1 -12.62 -20.20 -18.87
C MET A 1 -12.51 -18.69 -19.09
N ALA A 2 -13.47 -18.03 -19.73
CA ALA A 2 -13.44 -16.57 -19.93
C ALA A 2 -13.49 -15.76 -18.61
N ASP A 3 -14.32 -16.20 -17.64
CA ASP A 3 -14.47 -15.48 -16.36
C ASP A 3 -13.18 -15.45 -15.53
N LEU A 4 -12.37 -16.52 -15.57
CA LEU A 4 -11.11 -16.58 -14.83
C LEU A 4 -10.09 -15.55 -15.36
N TYR A 5 -10.08 -15.30 -16.67
CA TYR A 5 -9.22 -14.29 -17.29
C TYR A 5 -9.62 -12.86 -16.89
N SER A 6 -10.89 -12.62 -16.55
CA SER A 6 -11.35 -11.30 -16.10
C SER A 6 -10.68 -10.87 -14.78
N HIS A 7 -10.35 -11.83 -13.91
CA HIS A 7 -9.68 -11.59 -12.62
C HIS A 7 -8.18 -11.30 -12.74
N ARG A 8 -7.56 -11.46 -13.92
CA ARG A 8 -6.14 -11.15 -14.12
C ARG A 8 -5.79 -9.70 -13.72
N TRP A 9 -6.72 -8.78 -13.99
CA TRP A 9 -6.57 -7.36 -13.67
C TRP A 9 -6.60 -7.06 -12.16
N GLU A 10 -6.98 -8.01 -11.32
CA GLU A 10 -6.94 -7.85 -9.85
C GLU A 10 -5.50 -7.81 -9.33
N ILE A 11 -4.57 -8.50 -9.98
CA ILE A 11 -3.14 -8.42 -9.62
C ILE A 11 -2.58 -7.04 -9.94
N GLU A 12 -2.97 -6.47 -11.08
CA GLU A 12 -2.57 -5.11 -11.47
C GLU A 12 -3.14 -4.05 -10.53
N LEU A 13 -4.35 -4.27 -10.01
CA LEU A 13 -4.92 -3.46 -8.95
C LEU A 13 -4.04 -3.51 -7.69
N GLY A 14 -3.60 -4.69 -7.26
CA GLY A 14 -2.68 -4.85 -6.12
C GLY A 14 -1.35 -4.10 -6.31
N TYR A 15 -0.74 -4.19 -7.49
CA TYR A 15 0.46 -3.40 -7.79
C TYR A 15 0.21 -1.89 -7.71
N ARG A 16 -0.97 -1.44 -8.13
CA ARG A 16 -1.35 -0.04 -8.05
C ARG A 16 -1.54 0.41 -6.60
N GLU A 17 -2.18 -0.40 -5.76
CA GLU A 17 -2.36 -0.14 -4.32
C GLU A 17 -1.01 0.09 -3.63
N ILE A 18 -0.02 -0.77 -3.90
CA ILE A 18 1.32 -0.63 -3.33
C ILE A 18 2.01 0.65 -3.84
N LYS A 19 2.07 0.84 -5.15
CA LYS A 19 2.83 1.96 -5.76
C LYS A 19 2.19 3.32 -5.52
N GLN A 20 0.87 3.41 -5.63
CA GLN A 20 0.15 4.68 -5.60
C GLN A 20 -0.41 4.99 -4.21
N THR A 21 -0.92 4.00 -3.48
CA THR A 21 -1.51 4.25 -2.17
C THR A 21 -0.46 4.21 -1.07
N MET A 22 0.31 3.12 -0.95
CA MET A 22 1.30 3.00 0.13
C MET A 22 2.54 3.87 -0.11
N GLN A 23 3.00 3.95 -1.36
CA GLN A 23 4.20 4.73 -1.72
C GLN A 23 3.88 6.13 -2.27
N LEU A 24 2.60 6.50 -2.39
CA LEU A 24 2.17 7.84 -2.85
C LEU A 24 2.82 8.24 -4.18
N SER A 25 2.93 7.27 -5.10
CA SER A 25 3.56 7.39 -6.42
C SER A 25 5.03 7.83 -6.39
N ARG A 26 5.70 7.70 -5.23
CA ARG A 26 7.10 8.05 -5.03
C ARG A 26 7.84 6.89 -4.38
N LEU A 27 8.76 6.29 -5.11
CA LEU A 27 9.66 5.29 -4.57
C LEU A 27 10.68 5.97 -3.65
N THR A 28 10.42 5.97 -2.35
CA THR A 28 11.25 6.66 -1.36
C THR A 28 11.96 5.66 -0.45
N LEU A 29 12.70 4.74 -1.06
CA LEU A 29 13.65 3.88 -0.36
C LEU A 29 14.74 4.75 0.27
N ARG A 30 15.07 4.50 1.54
CA ARG A 30 15.98 5.36 2.31
C ARG A 30 17.41 4.83 2.31
N SER A 31 17.56 3.51 2.34
CA SER A 31 18.87 2.89 2.39
C SER A 31 19.62 2.94 1.06
N LYS A 32 20.95 3.00 1.14
CA LYS A 32 21.88 2.91 0.00
C LYS A 32 22.58 1.55 -0.10
N LYS A 33 22.37 0.65 0.88
CA LYS A 33 22.94 -0.70 0.89
C LYS A 33 21.92 -1.68 0.31
N PRO A 34 22.30 -2.58 -0.61
CA PRO A 34 21.36 -3.47 -1.30
C PRO A 34 20.58 -4.38 -0.33
N GLU A 35 21.26 -4.93 0.68
CA GLU A 35 20.64 -5.79 1.71
C GLU A 35 19.53 -5.07 2.49
N LEU A 36 19.76 -3.81 2.87
CA LEU A 36 18.79 -3.00 3.60
C LEU A 36 17.65 -2.51 2.69
N VAL A 37 17.91 -2.32 1.39
CA VAL A 37 16.86 -2.02 0.41
C VAL A 37 15.91 -3.21 0.27
N GLU A 38 16.43 -4.43 0.25
CA GLU A 38 15.61 -5.64 0.24
C GLU A 38 14.71 -5.71 1.48
N GLN A 39 15.27 -5.43 2.67
CA GLN A 39 14.51 -5.35 3.91
C GLN A 39 13.39 -4.31 3.86
N GLU A 40 13.64 -3.12 3.30
CA GLU A 40 12.61 -2.10 3.13
C GLU A 40 11.48 -2.58 2.22
N LEU A 41 11.81 -3.29 1.14
CA LEU A 41 10.82 -3.85 0.22
C LEU A 41 9.97 -4.92 0.89
N TRP A 42 10.59 -5.82 1.66
CA TRP A 42 9.89 -6.81 2.48
C TRP A 42 8.96 -6.14 3.50
N GLY A 43 9.37 -5.02 4.11
CA GLY A 43 8.54 -4.23 5.01
C GLY A 43 7.30 -3.67 4.31
N VAL A 44 7.44 -3.17 3.09
CA VAL A 44 6.29 -2.69 2.28
C VAL A 44 5.34 -3.84 1.95
N LEU A 45 5.86 -4.99 1.54
CA LEU A 45 5.03 -6.16 1.22
C LEU A 45 4.29 -6.70 2.44
N LEU A 46 4.95 -6.74 3.60
CA LEU A 46 4.33 -7.14 4.86
C LEU A 46 3.19 -6.20 5.24
N ALA A 47 3.41 -4.88 5.15
CA ALA A 47 2.38 -3.89 5.43
C ALA A 47 1.19 -3.99 4.46
N TYR A 48 1.44 -4.28 3.17
CA TYR A 48 0.38 -4.56 2.20
C TYR A 48 -0.48 -5.75 2.65
N ASN A 49 0.16 -6.88 2.95
CA ASN A 49 -0.52 -8.10 3.38
C ASN A 49 -1.30 -7.90 4.68
N LEU A 50 -0.77 -7.10 5.61
CA LEU A 50 -1.47 -6.76 6.85
C LEU A 50 -2.79 -6.01 6.57
N VAL A 51 -2.75 -5.00 5.71
CA VAL A 51 -3.96 -4.26 5.32
C VAL A 51 -4.96 -5.18 4.61
N ARG A 52 -4.48 -6.03 3.70
CA ARG A 52 -5.33 -7.00 2.98
C ARG A 52 -5.97 -8.01 3.93
N TYR A 53 -5.23 -8.50 4.92
CA TYR A 53 -5.77 -9.37 5.96
C TYR A 53 -6.87 -8.67 6.77
N GLN A 54 -6.66 -7.40 7.15
CA GLN A 54 -7.69 -6.64 7.84
C GLN A 54 -8.94 -6.43 6.98
N MET A 55 -8.78 -6.21 5.67
CA MET A 55 -9.90 -6.12 4.73
C MET A 55 -10.69 -7.42 4.64
N ILE A 56 -10.01 -8.58 4.70
CA ILE A 56 -10.68 -9.89 4.78
C ILE A 56 -11.52 -9.97 6.06
N LYS A 57 -10.94 -9.58 7.21
CA LYS A 57 -11.67 -9.55 8.49
C LYS A 57 -12.85 -8.59 8.49
N MET A 58 -12.71 -7.41 7.87
CA MET A 58 -13.85 -6.50 7.69
C MET A 58 -14.93 -7.10 6.79
N ALA A 59 -14.55 -7.76 5.69
CA ALA A 59 -15.49 -8.40 4.77
C ALA A 59 -16.24 -9.57 5.42
N GLU A 60 -15.62 -10.33 6.32
CA GLU A 60 -16.31 -11.39 7.10
C GLU A 60 -17.53 -10.84 7.87
N HIS A 61 -17.49 -9.59 8.35
CA HIS A 61 -18.63 -8.94 9.02
C HIS A 61 -19.66 -8.35 8.04
N LEU A 62 -19.32 -8.24 6.76
CA LEU A 62 -20.17 -7.68 5.70
C LEU A 62 -20.76 -8.80 4.85
N LYS A 63 -21.99 -9.22 5.15
CA LYS A 63 -22.67 -10.25 4.34
C LYS A 63 -22.75 -9.82 2.86
N GLY A 64 -22.19 -10.65 1.97
CA GLY A 64 -22.26 -10.49 0.52
C GLY A 64 -21.23 -9.56 -0.11
N TYR A 65 -20.23 -9.09 0.64
CA TYR A 65 -19.15 -8.25 0.11
C TYR A 65 -17.84 -9.00 0.03
N TRP A 66 -17.12 -8.79 -1.08
CA TRP A 66 -15.77 -9.31 -1.25
C TRP A 66 -14.74 -8.29 -0.73
N PRO A 67 -13.59 -8.73 -0.19
CA PRO A 67 -12.52 -7.81 0.23
C PRO A 67 -12.07 -6.86 -0.89
N ASN A 68 -12.13 -7.31 -2.14
CA ASN A 68 -11.79 -6.51 -3.33
C ASN A 68 -12.76 -5.35 -3.60
N GLN A 69 -13.93 -5.34 -2.96
CA GLN A 69 -14.94 -4.27 -3.05
C GLN A 69 -14.79 -3.24 -1.92
N LEU A 70 -13.77 -3.38 -1.07
CA LEU A 70 -13.43 -2.40 -0.04
C LEU A 70 -12.31 -1.48 -0.55
N SER A 71 -12.35 -0.20 -0.16
CA SER A 71 -11.31 0.76 -0.49
C SER A 71 -10.03 0.46 0.26
N PHE A 72 -8.96 0.14 -0.48
CA PHE A 72 -7.64 -0.10 0.10
C PHE A 72 -7.09 1.17 0.80
N SER A 73 -7.30 2.36 0.23
CA SER A 73 -6.88 3.65 0.80
C SER A 73 -7.47 3.90 2.18
N GLU A 74 -8.79 3.78 2.30
CA GLU A 74 -9.49 3.99 3.56
C GLU A 74 -9.12 2.90 4.58
N SER A 75 -9.03 1.64 4.14
CA SER A 75 -8.60 0.52 4.98
C SER A 75 -7.20 0.74 5.54
N CYS A 76 -6.25 1.17 4.70
CA CYS A 76 -4.89 1.50 5.12
C CYS A 76 -4.89 2.64 6.16
N GLY A 77 -5.72 3.67 5.96
CA GLY A 77 -5.89 4.75 6.92
C GLY A 77 -6.44 4.28 8.26
N MET A 78 -7.40 3.34 8.26
CA MET A 78 -7.96 2.77 9.47
C MET A 78 -6.96 1.90 10.23
N VAL A 79 -6.24 1.01 9.53
CA VAL A 79 -5.15 0.22 10.12
C VAL A 79 -4.09 1.14 10.72
N MET A 80 -3.75 2.22 10.03
CA MET A 80 -2.76 3.17 10.54
C MET A 80 -3.23 3.89 11.81
N ARG A 81 -4.50 4.33 11.86
CA ARG A 81 -5.10 4.91 13.06
C ARG A 81 -5.09 3.92 14.22
N MET A 82 -5.46 2.67 13.97
CA MET A 82 -5.40 1.59 14.95
C MET A 82 -3.98 1.43 15.51
N LEU A 83 -2.96 1.35 14.65
CA LEU A 83 -1.57 1.20 15.08
C LEU A 83 -1.09 2.38 15.95
N MET A 84 -1.61 3.59 15.73
CA MET A 84 -1.34 4.72 16.62
C MET A 84 -2.03 4.57 17.98
N THR A 85 -3.29 4.14 17.99
CA THR A 85 -4.06 3.93 19.23
C THR A 85 -3.47 2.80 20.09
N LEU A 86 -2.97 1.73 19.47
CA LEU A 86 -2.36 0.59 20.15
C LEU A 86 -1.15 0.97 21.01
N GLN A 87 -0.43 2.06 20.67
CA GLN A 87 0.74 2.48 21.44
C GLN A 87 0.40 2.93 22.87
N GLY A 88 -0.85 3.34 23.12
CA GLY A 88 -1.35 3.72 24.45
C GLY A 88 -2.36 2.75 25.05
N ALA A 89 -2.70 1.66 24.36
CA ALA A 89 -3.70 0.70 24.81
C ALA A 89 -3.07 -0.39 25.71
N SER A 90 -3.83 -0.88 26.68
CA SER A 90 -3.41 -2.06 27.44
C SER A 90 -3.44 -3.32 26.56
N PRO A 91 -2.53 -4.29 26.75
CA PRO A 91 -2.50 -5.52 25.94
C PRO A 91 -3.83 -6.29 25.92
N GLY A 92 -4.60 -6.24 27.00
CA GLY A 92 -5.92 -6.87 27.09
C GLY A 92 -7.02 -6.21 26.24
N ARG A 93 -6.86 -4.94 25.85
CA ARG A 93 -7.82 -4.20 25.01
C ARG A 93 -7.63 -4.48 23.51
N ILE A 94 -6.46 -5.00 23.11
CA ILE A 94 -6.11 -5.21 21.69
C ILE A 94 -7.16 -6.07 20.94
N PRO A 95 -7.63 -7.21 21.47
CA PRO A 95 -8.63 -8.03 20.77
C PRO A 95 -9.98 -7.33 20.60
N GLU A 96 -10.36 -6.46 21.54
CA GLU A 96 -11.57 -5.64 21.43
C GLU A 96 -11.43 -4.62 20.31
N LEU A 97 -10.33 -3.85 20.30
CA LEU A 97 -10.05 -2.90 19.25
C LEU A 97 -10.04 -3.56 17.86
N MET A 98 -9.47 -4.77 17.73
CA MET A 98 -9.44 -5.50 16.47
C MET A 98 -10.84 -5.86 15.98
N ARG A 99 -11.75 -6.24 16.89
CA ARG A 99 -13.17 -6.49 16.58
C ARG A 99 -13.88 -5.20 16.18
N ASP A 100 -13.63 -4.11 16.88
CA ASP A 100 -14.20 -2.79 16.54
C ASP A 100 -13.77 -2.38 15.13
N LEU A 101 -12.49 -2.51 14.82
CA LEU A 101 -11.96 -2.23 13.49
C LEU A 101 -12.62 -3.11 12.42
N ALA A 102 -12.83 -4.40 12.72
CA ALA A 102 -13.49 -5.32 11.80
C ALA A 102 -14.98 -4.95 11.57
N SER A 103 -15.66 -4.43 12.59
CA SER A 103 -17.06 -3.98 12.51
C SER A 103 -17.25 -2.73 11.65
N MET A 104 -16.21 -1.90 11.51
CA MET A 104 -16.25 -0.65 10.75
C MET A 104 -16.15 -0.84 9.22
N GLY A 105 -16.17 -2.08 8.71
CA GLY A 105 -16.06 -2.36 7.28
C GLY A 105 -17.08 -1.64 6.40
N GLN A 106 -18.24 -1.27 6.95
CA GLN A 106 -19.30 -0.51 6.24
C GLN A 106 -18.80 0.83 5.70
N LEU A 107 -17.87 1.49 6.41
CA LEU A 107 -17.34 2.80 6.04
C LEU A 107 -16.43 2.76 4.80
N VAL A 108 -15.98 1.56 4.43
CA VAL A 108 -14.93 1.36 3.43
C VAL A 108 -15.48 0.76 2.14
N LYS A 109 -16.79 0.61 2.03
CA LYS A 109 -17.45 0.05 0.85
C LYS A 109 -17.25 0.94 -0.36
N LEU A 110 -16.77 0.34 -1.44
CA LEU A 110 -16.76 0.99 -2.75
C LEU A 110 -18.10 0.79 -3.45
N PRO A 111 -18.50 1.74 -4.32
CA PRO A 111 -19.62 1.51 -5.23
C PRO A 111 -19.32 0.35 -6.18
N THR A 112 -20.37 -0.31 -6.66
CA THR A 112 -20.26 -1.42 -7.63
C THR A 112 -19.41 -1.01 -8.83
N ARG A 113 -18.40 -1.82 -9.12
CA ARG A 113 -17.47 -1.58 -10.23
C ARG A 113 -18.23 -1.74 -11.55
N ARG A 114 -18.10 -0.76 -12.45
CA ARG A 114 -18.64 -0.86 -13.81
C ARG A 114 -17.98 -2.04 -14.54
N GLU A 115 -18.79 -2.78 -15.29
CA GLU A 115 -18.28 -3.85 -16.14
C GLU A 115 -17.37 -3.26 -17.23
N ARG A 116 -16.22 -3.90 -17.46
CA ARG A 116 -15.26 -3.51 -18.50
C ARG A 116 -15.38 -4.52 -19.64
N ALA A 117 -16.14 -4.18 -20.67
CA ALA A 117 -16.16 -4.92 -21.92
C ALA A 117 -15.33 -4.17 -22.96
N PHE A 118 -14.15 -4.70 -23.28
CA PHE A 118 -13.37 -4.27 -24.44
C PHE A 118 -13.44 -5.38 -25.48
N PRO A 119 -14.38 -5.34 -26.43
CA PRO A 119 -14.45 -6.36 -27.47
C PRO A 119 -13.09 -6.40 -28.17
N ARG A 120 -12.62 -7.61 -28.49
CA ARG A 120 -11.36 -7.79 -29.22
C ARG A 120 -11.58 -7.31 -30.65
N VAL A 121 -11.30 -6.04 -30.90
CA VAL A 121 -11.32 -5.44 -32.23
C VAL A 121 -9.91 -5.56 -32.81
N VAL A 122 -9.82 -6.04 -34.05
CA VAL A 122 -8.56 -5.99 -34.81
C VAL A 122 -8.20 -4.52 -34.96
N LYS A 123 -7.02 -4.13 -34.47
CA LYS A 123 -6.52 -2.76 -34.62
C LYS A 123 -6.59 -2.42 -36.11
N GLY A 124 -7.43 -1.44 -36.47
CA GLY A 124 -7.51 -0.95 -37.84
C GLY A 124 -6.16 -0.40 -38.30
N GLU A 125 -6.03 -0.15 -39.60
CA GLU A 125 -4.85 0.50 -40.16
C GLU A 125 -4.50 1.76 -39.36
N ALA A 126 -3.22 1.93 -39.06
CA ALA A 126 -2.77 3.08 -38.30
C ALA A 126 -3.11 4.33 -39.10
N LEU A 127 -3.95 5.20 -38.52
CA LEU A 127 -4.12 6.55 -39.05
C LEU A 127 -2.72 7.18 -39.14
N GLU A 128 -2.41 7.79 -40.28
CA GLU A 128 -1.22 8.64 -40.41
C GLU A 128 -1.27 9.68 -39.30
N ILE A 129 -0.37 9.54 -38.33
CA ILE A 129 -0.22 10.54 -37.29
C ILE A 129 0.37 11.74 -38.02
N PRO A 130 -0.34 12.89 -38.09
CA PRO A 130 0.21 14.05 -38.74
C PRO A 130 1.55 14.35 -38.06
N HIS A 131 2.62 14.36 -38.86
CA HIS A 131 3.91 14.78 -38.36
C HIS A 131 3.71 16.17 -37.75
N SER A 132 3.99 16.30 -36.46
CA SER A 132 4.04 17.62 -35.83
C SER A 132 4.97 18.47 -36.69
N PRO A 133 4.60 19.71 -37.06
CA PRO A 133 5.50 20.59 -37.76
C PRO A 133 6.82 20.62 -37.00
N GLU A 134 7.92 20.54 -37.75
CA GLU A 134 9.27 20.61 -37.22
C GLU A 134 9.35 21.84 -36.31
N LYS A 135 9.60 21.62 -35.01
CA LYS A 135 9.66 22.72 -34.06
C LYS A 135 10.89 23.54 -34.44
N GLU A 136 10.68 24.79 -34.83
CA GLU A 136 11.76 25.77 -34.99
C GLU A 136 12.64 25.73 -33.72
N PRO A 137 13.98 25.83 -33.86
CA PRO A 137 14.86 25.79 -32.71
C PRO A 137 14.48 26.95 -31.79
N VAL A 138 13.91 26.62 -30.63
CA VAL A 138 13.63 27.60 -29.59
C VAL A 138 14.97 28.15 -29.17
N SER A 139 15.27 29.37 -29.59
CA SER A 139 16.39 30.15 -29.06
C SER A 139 16.29 30.09 -27.53
N CYS A 140 17.34 29.60 -26.90
CA CYS A 140 17.39 29.21 -25.48
C CYS A 140 17.31 30.40 -24.50
N LEU A 141 16.74 31.53 -24.89
CA LEU A 141 16.72 32.73 -24.08
C LEU A 141 15.30 33.30 -24.03
N THR A 142 14.77 33.29 -22.80
CA THR A 142 13.53 33.93 -22.31
C THR A 142 12.22 33.42 -22.88
N ASP A 143 11.58 32.47 -22.17
CA ASP A 143 10.22 32.65 -21.63
C ASP A 143 9.68 31.35 -21.00
N TRP A 144 10.03 31.13 -19.73
CA TRP A 144 9.39 30.13 -18.87
C TRP A 144 8.35 30.81 -17.96
N HIS A 145 7.20 31.19 -18.52
CA HIS A 145 6.05 31.56 -17.71
C HIS A 145 5.11 30.36 -17.57
N TYR A 146 5.33 29.55 -16.53
CA TYR A 146 4.31 28.63 -16.04
C TYR A 146 3.33 29.40 -15.13
N PRO A 147 2.01 29.34 -15.36
CA PRO A 147 1.04 29.92 -14.46
C PRO A 147 1.02 29.13 -13.14
N ASN A 148 1.39 29.84 -12.09
CA ASN A 148 1.31 29.45 -10.70
C ASN A 148 -0.14 29.08 -10.35
N SER A 149 -0.46 27.79 -10.26
CA SER A 149 -1.73 27.34 -9.70
C SER A 149 -1.60 25.94 -9.10
N GLY A 150 -1.84 25.84 -7.79
CA GLY A 150 -2.08 24.56 -7.13
C GLY A 150 -1.14 24.19 -5.99
N ALA A 151 -0.81 25.12 -5.08
CA ALA A 151 -0.25 24.76 -3.77
C ALA A 151 -1.37 24.55 -2.75
N VAL A 152 -1.98 23.35 -2.69
CA VAL A 152 -2.71 22.87 -1.50
C VAL A 152 -2.50 21.36 -1.37
N PHE A 153 -2.37 20.90 -0.12
CA PHE A 153 -2.24 19.52 0.37
C PHE A 153 -0.84 18.97 0.61
N SER A 154 -0.19 19.58 1.61
CA SER A 154 0.78 18.93 2.49
C SER A 154 0.07 18.40 3.75
N LEU A 155 0.69 17.43 4.44
CA LEU A 155 0.33 16.75 5.71
C LEU A 155 -0.50 15.46 5.65
N ARG A 156 0.05 14.41 5.02
CA ARG A 156 -0.27 13.00 5.38
C ARG A 156 0.95 12.05 5.43
N PHE A 157 2.18 12.57 5.44
CA PHE A 157 3.39 11.73 5.29
C PHE A 157 4.18 11.44 6.58
N PHE A 158 3.85 12.02 7.73
CA PHE A 158 4.74 11.90 8.89
C PHE A 158 4.57 10.61 9.71
N ALA A 159 3.46 9.89 9.55
CA ALA A 159 3.06 8.83 10.46
C ALA A 159 3.64 7.43 10.15
N ILE A 160 3.66 7.02 8.87
CA ILE A 160 4.01 5.62 8.51
C ILE A 160 5.52 5.38 8.63
N LYS A 161 6.33 6.40 8.30
CA LYS A 161 7.80 6.32 8.31
C LYS A 161 8.45 6.45 9.69
N THR A 162 7.71 6.82 10.73
CA THR A 162 8.19 6.93 12.12
C THR A 162 7.99 5.63 12.91
N ILE A 163 6.95 4.84 12.64
CA ILE A 163 6.70 3.56 13.33
C ILE A 163 7.83 2.55 13.07
N THR A 164 8.34 2.48 11.83
CA THR A 164 9.44 1.57 11.47
C THR A 164 10.78 1.94 12.12
N ILE A 165 10.99 3.21 12.50
CA ILE A 165 12.23 3.67 13.17
C ILE A 165 12.21 3.34 14.66
N ARG A 166 11.03 3.29 15.30
CA ARG A 166 10.94 3.06 16.75
C ARG A 166 11.06 1.58 17.14
N LEU A 167 10.81 0.66 16.22
CA LEU A 167 10.99 -0.79 16.44
C LEU A 167 12.42 -1.29 16.25
N THR A 168 13.31 -0.51 15.60
CA THR A 168 14.73 -0.87 15.39
C THR A 168 15.68 -0.18 16.37
N ARG A 169 15.17 0.61 17.33
CA ARG A 169 15.95 1.29 18.40
C ARG A 169 15.70 0.72 19.80
N LEU A 170 15.23 -0.52 19.93
CA LEU A 170 15.39 -1.25 21.18
C LEU A 170 16.82 -1.83 21.21
N PRO A 171 17.66 -1.49 22.20
CA PRO A 171 18.99 -2.05 22.30
C PRO A 171 18.89 -3.55 22.53
N ALA A 172 19.56 -4.33 21.67
CA ALA A 172 19.83 -5.73 21.92
C ALA A 172 20.58 -5.83 23.26
N LYS A 173 19.89 -6.26 24.32
CA LYS A 173 20.53 -6.57 25.60
C LYS A 173 21.36 -7.83 25.39
N ALA A 174 22.67 -7.64 25.29
CA ALA A 174 23.68 -8.68 25.35
C ALA A 174 23.62 -9.40 26.70
N GLY A 175 23.81 -10.72 26.67
CA GLY A 175 24.22 -11.52 27.83
C GLY A 175 23.12 -12.30 28.54
N SER A 176 22.86 -13.53 28.07
CA SER A 176 22.39 -14.61 28.95
C SER A 176 23.16 -15.88 28.60
N SER A 177 23.98 -16.30 29.55
CA SER A 177 24.76 -17.53 29.57
C SER A 177 23.89 -18.76 29.34
N ALA A 178 24.27 -19.59 28.38
CA ALA A 178 23.66 -20.88 28.11
C ALA A 178 23.82 -21.85 29.31
N PRO A 179 22.76 -22.52 29.79
CA PRO A 179 22.91 -23.67 30.67
C PRO A 179 23.31 -24.91 29.86
N ARG A 180 24.41 -25.52 30.29
CA ARG A 180 25.01 -26.74 29.78
C ARG A 180 24.12 -27.93 30.14
N LEU A 181 23.48 -28.58 29.17
CA LEU A 181 22.72 -29.80 29.41
C LEU A 181 23.69 -30.97 29.63
N THR A 182 23.74 -31.47 30.86
CA THR A 182 24.40 -32.73 31.21
C THR A 182 23.51 -33.90 30.79
N ALA A 183 24.02 -34.70 29.86
CA ALA A 183 23.46 -36.00 29.50
C ALA A 183 23.45 -36.92 30.72
N THR A 184 22.27 -37.37 31.13
CA THR A 184 22.11 -38.50 32.06
C THR A 184 21.62 -39.69 31.24
N ARG A 185 22.45 -40.74 31.23
CA ARG A 185 22.13 -42.10 30.77
C ARG A 185 20.99 -42.66 31.63
N TYR A 186 19.97 -43.21 30.99
CA TYR A 186 19.29 -44.45 31.38
C TYR A 186 18.84 -45.15 30.11
#